data_AF-A0A382ZM94-F1
#
_entry.id   AF-A0A382ZM94-F1
#
_cell.length_a   1.000
_cell.length_b   1.000
_cell.length_c   1.000
_cell.angle_alpha   90.00
_cell.angle_beta   90.00
_cell.angle_gamma   90.00
#
_symmetry.space_group_name_H-M   'P 1'
#
loop_
_entity.id
_entity.type
_entity.pdbx_description
1 polymer ?
#
loop_
_entity_poly.entity_id
_entity_poly.type
_entity_poly.pdbx_seq_one_letter_code
_entity_poly.pdbx_strand_id
1 'polypeptide(L)' 'MFFGKIREFLSQLASGNLSSKGKIFITLSLGWIIFIGYLTWWNGLQSEVLDKSFRWDEWTWFGIVPALTPYLFYIIWK' A
#
# COMPACT_ATOMS: atom_id res chain seq x y z
N MET A 1 -2.17 -10.76 21.43
CA MET A 1 -3.48 -10.51 20.77
C MET A 1 -3.34 -9.92 19.37
N PHE A 2 -2.57 -8.84 19.17
CA PHE A 2 -2.37 -8.18 17.87
C PHE A 2 -1.57 -8.99 16.84
N PHE A 3 -0.39 -9.50 17.21
CA PHE A 3 0.45 -10.33 16.31
C PHE A 3 -0.25 -11.60 15.81
N GLY A 4 -1.14 -12.19 16.62
CA GLY A 4 -1.93 -13.35 16.23
C GLY A 4 -2.89 -13.04 15.08
N LYS A 5 -3.59 -11.89 15.15
CA LYS A 5 -4.49 -11.44 14.08
C LYS A 5 -3.74 -11.13 12.78
N ILE A 6 -2.55 -10.54 12.87
CA ILE A 6 -1.70 -10.30 11.70
C ILE A 6 -1.31 -11.64 11.05
N ARG A 7 -0.86 -12.61 11.84
CA ARG A 7 -0.48 -13.93 11.35
C ARG A 7 -1.65 -14.66 10.68
N GLU A 8 -2.84 -14.59 11.26
CA GLU A 8 -4.05 -15.18 10.70
C GLU A 8 -4.43 -14.51 9.37
N PHE A 9 -4.39 -13.18 9.30
CA PHE A 9 -4.62 -12.44 8.07
C PHE A 9 -3.61 -12.80 6.98
N LEU A 10 -2.31 -12.86 7.30
CA LEU A 10 -1.26 -13.29 6.36
C LEU A 10 -1.46 -14.74 5.89
N SER A 11 -1.91 -15.62 6.77
CA SER A 11 -2.25 -17.01 6.42
C SER A 11 -3.46 -17.09 5.50
N GLN A 12 -4.48 -16.26 5.70
CA GLN A 12 -5.63 -16.15 4.79
C GLN A 12 -5.22 -15.59 3.43
N LEU A 13 -4.32 -14.60 3.42
CA LEU A 13 -3.71 -14.04 2.21
C LEU A 13 -2.97 -15.12 1.40
N ALA A 14 -2.09 -15.88 2.07
CA ALA A 14 -1.29 -16.92 1.45
C ALA A 14 -2.13 -18.13 0.98
N SER A 15 -3.19 -18.47 1.70
CA SER A 15 -4.13 -19.54 1.31
C SER A 15 -5.14 -19.12 0.24
N GLY A 16 -5.17 -17.84 -0.16
CA GLY A 16 -6.12 -17.30 -1.13
C GLY A 16 -7.58 -17.27 -0.64
N ASN A 17 -7.82 -17.63 0.62
CA ASN A 17 -9.14 -17.71 1.24
C ASN A 17 -9.60 -16.33 1.74
N LEU A 18 -9.66 -15.37 0.82
CA LEU A 18 -10.17 -14.03 1.08
C LEU A 18 -11.60 -13.86 0.54
N SER A 19 -12.40 -13.13 1.32
CA SER A 19 -13.67 -12.59 0.83
C SER A 19 -13.44 -11.70 -0.41
N SER A 20 -14.39 -11.70 -1.34
CA SER A 20 -14.33 -10.89 -2.58
C SER A 20 -14.03 -9.41 -2.29
N LYS A 21 -14.62 -8.85 -1.22
CA LYS A 21 -14.33 -7.47 -0.79
C LYS A 21 -12.86 -7.28 -0.38
N GLY A 22 -12.32 -8.23 0.38
CA GLY A 22 -10.92 -8.18 0.81
C GLY A 22 -9.94 -8.28 -0.35
N LYS A 23 -10.25 -9.12 -1.36
CA LYS A 23 -9.47 -9.19 -2.61
C LYS A 23 -9.44 -7.83 -3.33
N ILE A 24 -10.59 -7.17 -3.46
CA ILE A 24 -10.68 -5.84 -4.09
C ILE A 24 -9.82 -4.82 -3.33
N PHE A 25 -9.92 -4.75 -2.00
CA PHE A 25 -9.13 -3.80 -1.22
C PHE A 25 -7.62 -4.03 -1.35
N ILE A 26 -7.16 -5.28 -1.27
CA ILE A 26 -5.73 -5.59 -1.41
C ILE A 26 -5.24 -5.28 -2.82
N THR A 27 -6.01 -5.61 -3.84
CA THR A 27 -5.67 -5.28 -5.23
C THR A 27 -5.59 -3.78 -5.44
N LEU A 28 -6.51 -2.99 -4.87
CA LEU A 28 -6.45 -1.53 -4.92
C LEU A 28 -5.21 -0.99 -4.17
N SER A 29 -4.89 -1.53 -3.00
CA SER A 29 -3.69 -1.16 -2.25
C SER A 29 -2.41 -1.48 -3.01
N LEU A 30 -2.31 -2.66 -3.61
CA LEU A 30 -1.18 -3.06 -4.45
C LEU A 30 -1.09 -2.16 -5.70
N GLY A 31 -2.21 -1.93 -6.38
CA GLY A 31 -2.30 -1.04 -7.52
C GLY A 31 -1.83 0.37 -7.19
N TRP A 32 -2.20 0.90 -6.03
CA TRP A 32 -1.76 2.20 -5.54
C TRP A 32 -0.24 2.25 -5.31
N ILE A 33 0.32 1.25 -4.61
CA ILE A 33 1.77 1.19 -4.33
C ILE A 33 2.56 1.15 -5.65
N ILE A 34 2.11 0.33 -6.61
CA ILE A 34 2.74 0.20 -7.93
C ILE A 34 2.60 1.52 -8.70
N PHE A 35 1.42 2.13 -8.70
CA PHE A 35 1.17 3.39 -9.40
C PHE A 35 2.05 4.53 -8.88
N ILE A 36 2.11 4.72 -7.56
CA ILE A 36 2.97 5.75 -6.95
C ILE A 36 4.45 5.42 -7.15
N GLY A 37 4.84 4.14 -7.11
CA GLY A 37 6.20 3.69 -7.42
C GLY A 37 6.60 4.03 -8.87
N TYR A 38 5.70 3.83 -9.82
CA TYR A 38 5.91 4.20 -11.21
C TYR A 38 6.09 5.72 -11.38
N LEU A 39 5.21 6.53 -10.78
CA LEU A 39 5.34 7.98 -10.81
C LEU A 39 6.66 8.46 -10.19
N THR A 40 7.07 7.83 -9.08
CA THR A 40 8.33 8.15 -8.42
C THR A 40 9.53 7.83 -9.30
N TRP A 41 9.52 6.67 -9.96
CA TRP A 41 10.58 6.29 -10.89
C TRP A 41 10.63 7.22 -12.11
N TRP A 42 9.48 7.52 -12.71
CA TRP A 42 9.35 8.43 -13.84
C TRP A 42 9.87 9.83 -13.52
N ASN A 43 9.50 10.39 -12.36
CA ASN A 43 9.97 11.69 -11.89
C ASN A 43 11.48 11.69 -11.56
N GLY A 44 12.01 10.56 -11.10
CA GLY A 44 13.45 10.37 -10.89
C GLY A 44 14.27 10.41 -12.18
N LEU A 45 13.69 9.99 -13.31
CA LEU A 45 14.33 10.05 -14.63
C LEU A 45 14.21 11.43 -15.29
N GLN A 46 13.08 12.13 -15.10
CA GLN A 46 12.79 13.42 -15.75
C GLN A 46 13.23 14.66 -14.93
N SER A 47 14.44 14.62 -14.36
CA SER A 47 14.93 15.57 -13.33
C SER A 47 14.97 17.08 -13.67
N GLU A 48 14.42 17.53 -14.79
CA GLU A 48 14.36 18.93 -15.24
C GLU A 48 13.02 19.64 -14.97
N VAL A 49 12.00 18.95 -14.43
CA VAL A 49 10.69 19.57 -14.18
C VAL A 49 10.62 20.27 -12.82
N LEU A 50 10.07 21.49 -12.82
CA LEU A 50 10.01 22.46 -11.72
C LEU A 50 9.27 21.97 -10.46
N ASP A 51 8.50 20.89 -10.54
CA ASP A 51 7.71 20.34 -9.44
C ASP A 51 8.16 18.91 -9.09
N LYS A 52 8.73 18.74 -7.89
CA LYS A 52 9.38 17.50 -7.42
C LYS A 52 8.47 16.65 -6.54
N SER A 53 7.18 16.56 -6.85
CA SER A 53 6.29 15.67 -6.11
C SER A 53 6.65 14.20 -6.38
N PHE A 54 6.59 13.33 -5.37
CA PHE A 54 6.88 11.88 -5.46
C PHE A 54 8.36 11.55 -5.70
N ARG A 55 9.24 12.07 -4.85
CA ARG A 55 10.65 11.63 -4.83
C ARG A 55 10.78 10.22 -4.27
N TRP A 56 11.89 9.54 -4.55
CA TRP A 56 12.21 8.24 -3.92
C TRP A 56 12.14 8.30 -2.38
N ASP A 57 12.57 9.41 -1.80
CA ASP A 57 12.53 9.68 -0.35
C ASP A 57 11.08 9.79 0.19
N GLU A 58 10.12 10.11 -0.68
CA GLU A 58 8.72 10.35 -0.35
C GLU A 58 7.81 9.19 -0.76
N TRP A 59 8.30 8.26 -1.59
CA TRP A 59 7.52 7.12 -2.07
C TRP A 59 6.91 6.30 -0.92
N THR A 60 7.65 6.10 0.18
CA THR A 60 7.12 5.41 1.34
C THR A 60 5.92 6.15 1.95
N TRP A 61 5.97 7.48 2.00
CA TRP A 61 4.91 8.34 2.56
C TRP A 61 3.68 8.45 1.68
N PHE A 62 3.82 8.40 0.36
CA PHE A 62 2.69 8.53 -0.58
C PHE A 62 2.20 7.19 -1.16
N GLY A 63 3.04 6.18 -1.22
CA GLY A 63 2.72 4.84 -1.71
C GLY A 63 2.31 3.90 -0.59
N ILE A 64 3.22 3.64 0.36
CA ILE A 64 3.04 2.59 1.36
C ILE A 64 2.09 3.03 2.49
N VAL A 65 2.32 4.21 3.08
CA VAL A 65 1.52 4.69 4.22
C VAL A 65 0.02 4.79 3.87
N PRO A 66 -0.40 5.39 2.74
CA PRO A 66 -1.82 5.50 2.41
C PRO A 66 -2.44 4.15 2.07
N ALA A 67 -1.68 3.25 1.44
CA ALA A 67 -2.15 1.91 1.12
C ALA A 67 -2.41 1.06 2.38
N LEU A 68 -1.63 1.25 3.45
CA LEU A 68 -1.76 0.48 4.70
C LEU A 68 -2.70 1.14 5.73
N THR A 69 -2.87 2.45 5.66
CA THR A 69 -3.69 3.25 6.61
C THR A 69 -5.09 2.67 6.85
N PRO A 70 -5.88 2.28 5.83
CA PRO A 70 -7.23 1.73 6.04
C PRO A 70 -7.22 0.44 6.89
N TYR A 71 -6.22 -0.42 6.72
CA TYR A 71 -6.11 -1.66 7.49
C TYR A 71 -5.67 -1.38 8.93
N LEU A 72 -4.80 -0.38 9.15
CA LEU A 72 -4.42 0.05 10.49
C LEU A 72 -5.62 0.62 11.25
N PHE A 73 -6.40 1.51 10.61
CA PHE A 73 -7.64 2.03 11.21
C PHE A 73 -8.64 0.90 11.50
N TYR A 74 -8.81 -0.03 10.57
CA TYR A 74 -9.66 -1.20 10.78
C TYR A 74 -9.23 -2.03 12.01
N ILE A 75 -7.92 -2.18 12.26
CA ILE A 75 -7.44 -2.92 13.43
C ILE A 75 -7.60 -2.12 14.73
N ILE A 76 -7.41 -0.80 14.71
CA ILE A 76 -7.53 0.06 15.90
C ILE A 76 -9.00 0.22 16.33
N TRP A 77 -9.91 0.39 15.37
CA TRP A 77 -11.33 0.70 15.62
C TRP A 77 -12.22 -0.54 15.72
N LYS A 78 -11.63 -1.73 15.79
CA LYS A 78 -12.32 -3.01 15.94
C LYS A 78 -12.00 -3.68 17.27
#